data_AF-A0A840N9F9-F1
#
_entry.id   AF-A0A840N9F9-F1
#
_cell.length_a   1.000
_cell.length_b   1.000
_cell.length_c   1.000
_cell.angle_alpha   90.00
_cell.angle_beta   90.00
_cell.angle_gamma   90.00
#
_symmetry.space_group_name_H-M   'P 1'
#
loop_
_entity.id
_entity.type
_entity.pdbx_description
1 polymer ?
#
loop_
_entity_poly.entity_id
_entity_poly.type
_entity_poly.pdbx_seq_one_letter_code
_entity_poly.pdbx_strand_id
1 'polypeptide(L)'
;MSEEQVPTNELSRLAVALDVVDARAELNHRYRRLITDSRAALEGSQVRLTQARGIAKKLMVLVKAAGPEFVDGLPEAERTAVRDGLAQADVLIYRG
;
A
#
# COMPACT_ATOMS: atom_id res chain seq x y z
N MET A 1 19.12 -0.80 -19.77
CA MET A 1 19.14 -0.73 -18.30
C MET A 1 18.24 -1.83 -17.79
N SER A 2 18.76 -2.78 -17.02
CA SER A 2 17.94 -3.82 -16.41
C SER A 2 17.01 -3.15 -15.41
N GLU A 3 15.69 -3.25 -15.60
CA GLU A 3 14.74 -2.75 -14.61
C GLU A 3 14.86 -3.59 -13.35
N GLU A 4 15.19 -2.93 -12.24
CA GLU A 4 15.24 -3.57 -10.93
C GLU A 4 13.84 -4.10 -10.59
N GLN A 5 13.79 -5.40 -10.28
CA GLN A 5 12.56 -6.11 -9.94
C GLN A 5 12.57 -6.47 -8.47
N VAL A 6 11.39 -6.42 -7.86
CA VAL A 6 11.17 -6.77 -6.46
C VAL A 6 10.20 -7.95 -6.42
N PRO A 7 10.55 -9.04 -5.72
CA PRO A 7 9.62 -10.12 -5.43
C PRO A 7 8.37 -9.59 -4.70
N THR A 8 7.17 -9.96 -5.14
CA THR A 8 5.93 -9.43 -4.54
C THR A 8 5.70 -9.90 -3.11
N ASN A 9 6.26 -11.05 -2.72
CA ASN A 9 6.24 -11.51 -1.34
C ASN A 9 7.01 -10.57 -0.38
N GLU A 10 8.04 -9.86 -0.87
CA GLU A 10 8.73 -8.83 -0.12
C GLU A 10 7.84 -7.60 0.13
N LEU A 11 6.78 -7.41 -0.67
CA LEU A 11 5.81 -6.32 -0.56
C LEU A 11 4.55 -6.70 0.25
N SER A 12 4.62 -7.79 1.01
CA SER A 12 3.48 -8.33 1.77
C SER A 12 2.86 -7.33 2.75
N ARG A 13 3.65 -6.50 3.45
CA ARG A 13 3.12 -5.49 4.38
C ARG A 13 2.33 -4.40 3.63
N LEU A 14 2.81 -4.00 2.47
CA LEU A 14 2.14 -3.06 1.59
C LEU A 14 0.80 -3.61 1.09
N ALA A 15 0.76 -4.89 0.70
CA ALA A 15 -0.46 -5.57 0.27
C ALA A 15 -1.51 -5.61 1.40
N VAL A 16 -1.11 -6.07 2.60
CA VAL A 16 -2.03 -6.16 3.75
C VAL A 16 -2.56 -4.78 4.14
N ALA A 17 -1.74 -3.73 4.11
CA ALA A 17 -2.20 -2.38 4.41
C ALA A 17 -3.22 -1.86 3.38
N LEU A 18 -3.04 -2.16 2.08
CA LEU A 18 -4.05 -1.87 1.05
C LEU A 18 -5.36 -2.58 1.36
N ASP A 19 -5.30 -3.82 1.86
CA ASP A 19 -6.49 -4.60 2.19
C ASP A 19 -7.27 -4.00 3.36
N VAL A 20 -6.57 -3.57 4.41
CA VAL A 20 -7.20 -2.89 5.54
C VAL A 20 -7.84 -1.57 5.09
N VAL A 21 -7.14 -0.78 4.28
CA VAL A 21 -7.69 0.49 3.78
C VAL A 21 -8.92 0.26 2.90
N ASP A 22 -8.90 -0.72 2.01
CA ASP A 22 -10.06 -1.08 1.17
C ASP A 22 -11.28 -1.48 1.99
N ALA A 23 -11.05 -2.27 3.05
CA ALA A 23 -12.11 -2.81 3.89
C ALA A 23 -12.70 -1.77 4.85
N ARG A 24 -11.87 -0.86 5.37
CA ARG A 24 -12.23 0.00 6.52
C ARG A 24 -12.45 1.46 6.17
N ALA A 25 -11.85 1.97 5.10
CA ALA A 25 -11.94 3.39 4.77
C ALA A 25 -13.18 3.71 3.92
N GLU A 26 -13.85 4.81 4.24
CA GLU A 26 -14.93 5.37 3.42
C GLU A 26 -14.35 6.12 2.21
N LEU A 27 -13.89 5.37 1.22
CA LEU A 27 -13.26 5.90 0.01
C LEU A 27 -14.23 5.97 -1.17
N ASN A 28 -14.12 7.05 -1.95
CA ASN A 28 -14.83 7.17 -3.22
C ASN A 28 -14.29 6.21 -4.29
N HIS A 29 -15.05 6.08 -5.38
CA HIS A 29 -14.74 5.15 -6.49
C HIS A 29 -13.34 5.36 -7.10
N ARG A 30 -12.83 6.60 -7.15
CA ARG A 30 -11.52 6.92 -7.71
C ARG A 30 -10.39 6.32 -6.86
N TYR A 31 -10.50 6.43 -5.54
CA TYR A 31 -9.53 5.86 -4.61
C TYR A 31 -9.60 4.33 -4.58
N ARG A 32 -10.82 3.75 -4.60
CA ARG A 32 -10.97 2.29 -4.71
C ARG A 32 -10.33 1.73 -5.97
N ARG A 33 -10.43 2.43 -7.10
CA ARG A 33 -9.73 2.04 -8.34
C ARG A 33 -8.20 1.99 -8.16
N LEU A 34 -7.61 2.93 -7.41
CA LEU A 34 -6.17 2.90 -7.13
C LEU A 34 -5.76 1.66 -6.32
N ILE A 35 -6.60 1.20 -5.40
CA ILE A 35 -6.39 -0.03 -4.64
C ILE A 35 -6.46 -1.23 -5.59
N THR A 36 -7.51 -1.33 -6.40
CA THR A 36 -7.67 -2.41 -7.39
C THR A 36 -6.47 -2.51 -8.33
N ASP A 37 -6.05 -1.39 -8.93
CA ASP A 37 -4.90 -1.36 -9.83
C ASP A 37 -3.60 -1.75 -9.12
N SER A 38 -3.47 -1.41 -7.84
CA SER A 38 -2.28 -1.75 -7.04
C SER A 38 -2.26 -3.24 -6.67
N ARG A 39 -3.41 -3.82 -6.31
CA ARG A 39 -3.52 -5.27 -6.08
C ARG A 39 -3.24 -6.07 -7.34
N ALA A 40 -3.81 -5.67 -8.48
CA ALA A 40 -3.59 -6.35 -9.75
C ALA A 40 -2.09 -6.39 -10.12
N ALA A 41 -1.34 -5.33 -9.82
CA ALA A 41 0.11 -5.33 -10.00
C ALA A 41 0.83 -6.32 -9.07
N LEU A 42 0.33 -6.52 -7.84
CA LEU A 42 0.93 -7.41 -6.84
C LEU A 42 0.55 -8.90 -7.00
N GLU A 43 -0.37 -9.24 -7.90
CA GLU A 43 -0.73 -10.63 -8.21
C GLU A 43 0.39 -11.43 -8.90
N GLY A 44 1.31 -10.74 -9.58
CA GLY A 44 2.49 -11.36 -10.17
C GLY A 44 3.49 -11.84 -9.12
N SER A 45 4.49 -12.65 -9.52
CA SER A 45 5.57 -13.08 -8.63
C SER A 45 6.64 -11.99 -8.42
N GLN A 46 6.76 -11.06 -9.38
CA GLN A 46 7.66 -9.91 -9.31
C GLN A 46 6.97 -8.67 -9.88
N VAL A 47 7.40 -7.51 -9.39
CA VAL A 47 7.02 -6.19 -9.94
C VAL A 47 8.26 -5.35 -10.16
N ARG A 48 8.20 -4.39 -11.08
CA ARG A 48 9.27 -3.40 -11.22
C ARG A 48 9.35 -2.56 -9.94
N LEU A 49 10.55 -2.19 -9.51
CA LEU A 49 10.76 -1.31 -8.36
C LEU A 49 10.02 0.02 -8.51
N THR A 50 9.93 0.57 -9.73
CA THR A 50 9.16 1.79 -10.01
C THR A 50 7.66 1.60 -9.78
N GLN A 51 7.10 0.43 -10.11
CA GLN A 51 5.72 0.09 -9.81
C GLN A 51 5.52 -0.08 -8.29
N ALA A 52 6.43 -0.78 -7.60
CA ALA A 52 6.39 -0.92 -6.14
C ALA A 52 6.40 0.43 -5.43
N ARG A 53 7.28 1.36 -5.83
CA ARG A 53 7.30 2.75 -5.35
C ARG A 53 6.01 3.51 -5.67
N GLY A 54 5.42 3.28 -6.84
CA GLY A 54 4.13 3.85 -7.21
C GLY A 54 3.01 3.39 -6.29
N ILE A 55 2.98 2.10 -5.95
CA ILE A 55 2.01 1.51 -5.01
C ILE A 55 2.23 2.07 -3.61
N ALA A 56 3.48 2.15 -3.14
CA ALA A 56 3.84 2.77 -1.86
C ALA A 56 3.27 4.18 -1.71
N LYS A 57 3.46 5.04 -2.71
CA LYS A 57 2.89 6.40 -2.73
C LYS A 57 1.36 6.39 -2.70
N LYS A 58 0.72 5.48 -3.44
CA LYS A 58 -0.73 5.34 -3.42
C LYS A 58 -1.23 4.96 -2.03
N LEU A 59 -0.58 4.05 -1.32
CA LEU A 59 -0.96 3.72 0.06
C LEU A 59 -0.99 4.96 0.96
N MET A 60 0.06 5.80 0.92
CA MET A 60 0.11 7.04 1.71
C MET A 60 -1.05 7.99 1.36
N VAL A 61 -1.36 8.13 0.06
CA VAL A 61 -2.49 8.95 -0.41
C VAL A 61 -3.82 8.39 0.08
N LEU A 62 -4.01 7.07 0.04
CA LEU A 62 -5.24 6.41 0.45
C LEU A 62 -5.47 6.53 1.96
N VAL A 63 -4.43 6.33 2.78
CA VAL A 63 -4.51 6.55 4.24
C VAL A 63 -4.85 8.01 4.54
N LYS A 64 -4.24 8.97 3.84
CA LYS A 64 -4.58 10.39 4.00
C LYS A 64 -6.02 10.69 3.57
N ALA A 65 -6.50 10.07 2.49
CA ALA A 65 -7.86 10.23 1.99
C ALA A 65 -8.91 9.60 2.91
N ALA A 66 -8.54 8.57 3.67
CA ALA A 66 -9.40 7.95 4.68
C ALA A 66 -9.67 8.84 5.90
N GLY A 67 -8.89 9.90 6.08
CA GLY A 67 -9.07 10.91 7.12
C GLY A 67 -8.02 10.84 8.24
N PRO A 68 -7.87 11.92 9.03
CA PRO A 68 -6.80 12.04 10.02
C PRO A 68 -6.92 11.05 11.19
N GLU A 69 -8.14 10.65 11.54
CA GLU A 69 -8.40 9.70 12.63
C GLU A 69 -8.49 8.24 12.15
N PHE A 70 -8.35 7.99 10.84
CA PHE A 70 -8.56 6.66 10.27
C PHE A 70 -7.72 5.59 10.98
N VAL A 71 -6.40 5.79 11.05
CA VAL A 71 -5.47 4.81 11.62
C VAL A 71 -5.72 4.61 13.11
N ASP A 72 -6.01 5.68 13.84
CA ASP A 72 -6.23 5.64 15.29
C ASP A 72 -7.63 5.12 15.66
N GLY A 73 -8.57 5.09 14.71
CA GLY A 73 -9.88 4.45 14.84
C GLY A 73 -9.87 2.94 14.56
N LEU A 74 -8.78 2.39 14.01
CA LEU A 74 -8.69 0.95 13.70
C LEU A 74 -8.48 0.09 14.95
N PRO A 75 -9.00 -1.16 14.96
CA PRO A 75 -8.56 -2.21 15.86
C PRO A 75 -7.04 -2.40 15.81
N GLU A 76 -6.44 -2.82 16.94
CA GLU A 76 -4.98 -2.83 17.10
C GLU A 76 -4.24 -3.62 16.01
N ALA A 77 -4.77 -4.78 15.60
CA ALA A 77 -4.16 -5.60 14.55
C ALA A 77 -4.15 -4.90 13.19
N GLU A 78 -5.26 -4.27 12.81
CA GLU A 78 -5.39 -3.53 11.54
C GLU A 78 -4.59 -2.23 11.54
N ARG A 79 -4.57 -1.55 12.69
CA ARG A 79 -3.71 -0.38 12.91
C ARG A 79 -2.24 -0.73 12.72
N THR A 80 -1.80 -1.84 13.30
CA THR A 80 -0.43 -2.34 13.17
C THR A 80 -0.12 -2.65 11.71
N ALA A 81 -1.02 -3.35 11.01
CA ALA A 81 -0.86 -3.67 9.60
C ALA A 81 -0.71 -2.42 8.71
N VAL A 82 -1.54 -1.38 8.94
CA VAL A 82 -1.42 -0.12 8.19
C VAL A 82 -0.10 0.59 8.50
N ARG A 83 0.33 0.64 9.77
CA ARG A 83 1.62 1.23 10.17
C ARG A 83 2.81 0.50 9.54
N ASP A 84 2.78 -0.83 9.53
CA ASP A 84 3.81 -1.66 8.90
C ASP A 84 3.88 -1.44 7.39
N GLY A 85 2.73 -1.34 6.73
CA GLY A 85 2.66 -1.01 5.31
C GLY A 85 3.18 0.40 4.99
N LEU A 86 2.88 1.38 5.83
CA LEU A 86 3.42 2.75 5.70
C LEU A 86 4.93 2.79 5.92
N ALA A 87 5.45 2.07 6.92
CA ALA A 87 6.88 1.96 7.15
C ALA A 87 7.60 1.30 5.95
N GLN A 88 7.01 0.25 5.37
CA GLN A 88 7.53 -0.33 4.13
C GLN A 88 7.46 0.64 2.95
N ALA A 89 6.37 1.42 2.83
CA ALA A 89 6.24 2.44 1.79
C ALA A 89 7.35 3.49 1.89
N ASP A 90 7.66 3.97 3.10
CA ASP A 90 8.74 4.92 3.33
C ASP A 90 10.11 4.36 2.92
N VAL A 91 10.40 3.10 3.25
CA VAL A 91 11.64 2.43 2.82
C VAL A 91 11.74 2.40 1.29
N LEU A 92 10.68 1.98 0.59
CA LEU A 92 10.67 1.91 -0.87
C LEU A 92 10.87 3.28 -1.53
N ILE A 93 10.29 4.33 -0.95
CA ILE A 93 10.32 5.68 -1.53
C ILE A 93 11.66 6.37 -1.28
N TYR A 94 12.25 6.20 -0.10
CA TYR A 94 13.38 7.02 0.35
C TYR A 94 14.70 6.25 0.54
N ARG A 95 14.67 4.92 0.58
CA ARG A 95 15.84 4.10 0.96
C ARG A 95 16.17 2.94 0.02
N GLY A 96 15.32 2.67 -0.97
CA GLY A 96 15.65 1.78 -2.09
C GLY A 96 16.20 2.57 -3.27
#